data_AF-A0A960R4A1-F1
#
_entry.id   AF-A0A960R4A1-F1
#
_cell.length_a   1.000
_cell.length_b   1.000
_cell.length_c   1.000
_cell.angle_alpha   90.00
_cell.angle_beta   90.00
_cell.angle_gamma   90.00
#
_symmetry.space_group_name_H-M   'P 1'
#
loop_
_entity.id
_entity.type
_entity.pdbx_description
1 polymer ?
#
loop_
_entity_poly.entity_id
_entity_poly.type
_entity_poly.pdbx_seq_one_letter_code
_entity_poly.pdbx_strand_id
1 'polypeptide(L)'
;MSAPNEIDPYVWAEVSDDDLDLWNRFLRDFVPPDAFDAHAHLWRVADLGSPTPALAAHGPAEVTRAVYDERLSRWMPGRCPTGGLFFPFPTRSLRVEDANRFLADQMRGDPGSRGLMILTPRQNPVDVERQIEEDGFVGFKVYHLFAER
;
A
#
# COMPACT_ATOMS: atom_id res chain seq x y z
N MET A 1 0.25 38.59 -1.17
CA MET A 1 0.73 37.25 -1.56
C MET A 1 0.54 36.36 -0.34
N SER A 2 -0.42 35.45 -0.37
CA SER A 2 -0.56 34.45 0.69
C SER A 2 0.73 33.62 0.72
N ALA A 3 1.25 33.30 1.90
CA ALA A 3 2.36 32.38 2.01
C ALA A 3 2.00 31.07 1.28
N PRO A 4 2.94 30.43 0.56
CA PRO A 4 2.68 29.10 0.03
C PRO A 4 2.25 28.20 1.19
N ASN A 5 1.12 27.51 1.03
CA ASN A 5 0.70 26.50 2.00
C ASN A 5 1.85 25.51 2.15
N GLU A 6 2.30 25.29 3.39
CA GLU A 6 3.29 24.28 3.70
C GLU A 6 2.72 22.91 3.29
N ILE A 7 3.50 22.16 2.49
CA ILE A 7 3.10 20.81 2.06
C ILE A 7 3.29 19.87 3.24
N ASP A 8 2.20 19.28 3.72
CA ASP A 8 2.24 18.22 4.72
C ASP A 8 2.34 16.85 4.01
N PRO A 9 3.50 16.16 4.06
CA PRO A 9 3.67 14.86 3.40
C PRO A 9 2.94 13.72 4.16
N TYR A 10 2.35 14.00 5.31
CA TYR A 10 1.63 13.02 6.13
C TYR A 10 0.12 13.05 5.93
N VAL A 11 -0.38 13.76 4.92
CA VAL A 11 -1.79 13.70 4.51
C VAL A 11 -1.91 13.28 3.05
N TRP A 12 -3.14 12.95 2.64
CA TRP A 12 -3.42 12.59 1.26
C TRP A 12 -3.32 13.84 0.39
N ALA A 13 -2.28 13.91 -0.44
CA ALA A 13 -2.09 15.04 -1.35
C ALA A 13 -3.25 15.15 -2.36
N GLU A 14 -3.70 16.36 -2.62
CA GLU A 14 -4.51 16.64 -3.80
C GLU A 14 -3.59 16.74 -5.02
N VAL A 15 -4.05 16.21 -6.16
CA VAL A 15 -3.30 16.31 -7.42
C VAL A 15 -3.65 17.65 -8.05
N SER A 16 -2.64 18.49 -8.23
CA SER A 16 -2.77 19.82 -8.81
C SER A 16 -2.47 19.84 -10.31
N ASP A 17 -2.74 20.98 -10.96
CA ASP A 17 -2.37 21.18 -12.36
C ASP A 17 -0.85 21.14 -12.58
N ASP A 18 -0.06 21.58 -11.59
CA ASP A 18 1.41 21.54 -11.65
C ASP A 18 1.93 20.08 -11.64
N ASP A 19 1.30 19.19 -10.86
CA ASP A 19 1.62 17.76 -10.86
C ASP A 19 1.32 17.12 -12.23
N LEU A 20 0.20 17.51 -12.84
CA LEU A 20 -0.19 17.05 -14.16
C LEU A 20 0.70 17.62 -15.27
N ASP A 21 1.18 18.86 -15.16
CA ASP A 21 2.17 19.41 -16.10
C ASP A 21 3.48 18.61 -16.04
N LEU A 22 3.98 18.35 -14.83
CA LEU A 22 5.17 17.52 -14.62
C LEU A 22 4.98 16.12 -15.22
N TRP A 23 3.85 15.48 -14.92
CA TRP A 23 3.50 14.17 -15.48
C TRP A 23 3.53 14.17 -17.01
N ASN A 24 2.81 15.12 -17.63
CA ASN A 24 2.66 15.17 -19.09
C ASN A 24 3.97 15.48 -19.81
N ARG A 25 4.84 16.29 -19.21
CA ARG A 25 6.10 16.71 -19.83
C ARG A 25 7.21 15.68 -19.71
N PHE A 26 7.24 14.95 -18.60
CA PHE A 26 8.44 14.16 -18.25
C PHE A 26 8.17 12.67 -18.05
N LEU A 27 6.96 12.27 -17.65
CA LEU A 27 6.71 10.90 -17.17
C LEU A 27 5.79 10.08 -18.08
N ARG A 28 4.75 10.69 -18.67
CA ARG A 28 3.71 9.98 -19.43
C ARG A 28 4.25 9.05 -20.52
N ASP A 29 5.27 9.51 -21.24
CA ASP A 29 5.85 8.79 -22.38
C ASP A 29 7.05 7.92 -21.96
N PHE A 30 7.56 8.12 -20.73
CA PHE A 30 8.61 7.30 -20.13
C PHE A 30 8.02 6.04 -19.45
N VAL A 31 6.90 6.17 -18.75
CA VAL A 31 6.27 5.08 -18.01
C VAL A 31 5.58 4.10 -18.98
N PRO A 32 5.94 2.81 -18.96
CA PRO A 32 5.28 1.80 -19.79
C PRO A 32 3.80 1.62 -19.41
N PRO A 33 2.93 1.28 -20.38
CA PRO A 33 1.51 1.04 -20.12
C PRO A 33 1.22 -0.19 -19.26
N ASP A 34 2.18 -1.11 -19.14
CA ASP A 34 2.12 -2.38 -18.40
C ASP A 34 3.07 -2.39 -17.19
N ALA A 35 3.32 -1.22 -16.61
CA ALA A 35 4.16 -1.08 -15.43
C ALA A 35 3.61 -1.92 -14.25
N PHE A 36 4.53 -2.43 -13.45
CA PHE A 36 4.24 -3.14 -12.20
C PHE A 36 4.78 -2.32 -11.02
N ASP A 37 3.92 -1.99 -10.06
CA ASP A 37 4.38 -1.29 -8.85
C ASP A 37 5.00 -2.27 -7.87
N ALA A 38 6.32 -2.21 -7.71
CA ALA A 38 7.04 -3.13 -6.85
C ALA A 38 6.90 -2.83 -5.34
N HIS A 39 6.26 -1.72 -4.94
CA HIS A 39 6.13 -1.37 -3.52
C HIS A 39 4.89 -0.52 -3.28
N ALA A 40 3.80 -1.15 -2.83
CA ALA A 40 2.59 -0.46 -2.41
C ALA A 40 1.96 -1.05 -1.15
N HIS A 41 1.17 -0.25 -0.46
CA HIS A 41 0.49 -0.64 0.77
C HIS A 41 -1.02 -0.61 0.60
N LEU A 42 -1.68 -1.68 1.04
CA LEU A 42 -3.12 -1.74 1.25
C LEU A 42 -3.37 -1.90 2.75
N TRP A 43 -4.34 -1.19 3.31
CA TRP A 43 -4.57 -1.23 4.76
C TRP A 43 -5.99 -0.91 5.16
N ARG A 44 -6.35 -1.27 6.39
CA ARG A 44 -7.51 -0.71 7.11
C ARG A 44 -7.01 0.00 8.35
N VAL A 45 -7.54 1.19 8.62
CA VAL A 45 -7.19 1.99 9.80
C VAL A 45 -7.40 1.18 11.09
N ALA A 46 -8.45 0.35 11.14
CA ALA A 46 -8.76 -0.51 12.28
C ALA A 46 -7.65 -1.52 12.63
N ASP A 47 -6.80 -1.91 11.67
CA ASP A 47 -5.74 -2.89 11.88
C ASP A 47 -4.44 -2.23 12.36
N LEU A 48 -4.26 -0.91 12.17
CA LEU A 48 -2.98 -0.22 12.38
C LEU A 48 -2.64 0.06 13.85
N GLY A 49 -3.57 -0.18 14.76
CA GLY A 49 -3.40 0.09 16.18
C GLY A 49 -3.31 1.59 16.51
N SER A 50 -2.86 1.91 17.73
CA SER A 50 -2.79 3.27 18.25
C SER A 50 -1.37 3.65 18.67
N PRO A 51 -0.90 4.89 18.37
CA PRO A 51 -1.59 5.88 17.54
C PRO A 51 -1.60 5.48 16.05
N THR A 52 -2.70 5.78 15.35
CA THR A 52 -2.79 5.61 13.90
C THR A 52 -1.80 6.55 13.21
N PRO A 53 -1.01 6.08 12.21
CA PRO A 53 -0.16 6.96 11.41
C PRO A 53 -0.98 8.10 10.78
N ALA A 54 -0.44 9.32 10.77
CA ALA A 54 -1.15 10.50 10.24
C ALA A 54 -1.66 10.28 8.80
N LEU A 55 -0.85 9.69 7.92
CA LEU A 55 -1.27 9.38 6.53
C LEU A 55 -2.51 8.49 6.47
N ALA A 56 -2.63 7.52 7.38
CA ALA A 56 -3.80 6.66 7.47
C ALA A 56 -4.98 7.37 8.15
N ALA A 57 -4.73 8.25 9.12
CA ALA A 57 -5.77 8.99 9.83
C ALA A 57 -6.45 10.08 8.95
N HIS A 58 -5.73 10.65 7.99
CA HIS A 58 -6.23 11.65 7.05
C HIS A 58 -6.80 11.05 5.75
N GLY A 59 -6.76 9.73 5.60
CA GLY A 59 -7.28 9.00 4.44
C GLY A 59 -8.64 8.34 4.69
N PRO A 60 -9.13 7.54 3.74
CA PRO A 60 -10.28 6.67 3.97
C PRO A 60 -9.97 5.62 5.04
N ALA A 61 -11.03 5.07 5.65
CA ALA A 61 -10.90 4.01 6.65
C ALA A 61 -10.22 2.75 6.10
N GLU A 62 -10.35 2.51 4.79
CA GLU A 62 -9.73 1.39 4.08
C GLU A 62 -9.09 1.87 2.78
N VAL A 63 -7.87 1.43 2.55
CA VAL A 63 -7.16 1.56 1.28
C VAL A 63 -7.13 0.19 0.63
N THR A 64 -8.17 -0.03 -0.16
CA THR A 64 -8.37 -1.23 -0.98
C THR A 64 -7.57 -1.13 -2.27
N ARG A 65 -7.53 -2.23 -3.03
CA ARG A 65 -7.00 -2.22 -4.40
C ARG A 65 -7.69 -1.14 -5.25
N ALA A 66 -9.01 -1.01 -5.15
CA ALA A 66 -9.76 -0.01 -5.90
C ALA A 66 -9.41 1.44 -5.50
N VAL A 67 -9.25 1.71 -4.20
CA VAL A 67 -8.82 3.04 -3.72
C VAL A 67 -7.43 3.38 -4.24
N TYR A 68 -6.50 2.41 -4.26
CA TYR A 68 -5.18 2.61 -4.86
C TYR A 68 -5.28 2.99 -6.35
N ASP A 69 -6.11 2.30 -7.14
CA ASP A 69 -6.30 2.62 -8.57
C ASP A 69 -6.83 4.03 -8.77
N GLU A 70 -7.89 4.37 -8.04
CA GLU A 70 -8.52 5.68 -8.13
C GLU A 70 -7.50 6.78 -7.85
N ARG A 71 -6.67 6.60 -6.82
CA ARG A 71 -5.67 7.60 -6.41
C ARG A 71 -4.52 7.70 -7.39
N LEU A 72 -4.00 6.58 -7.90
CA LEU A 72 -2.96 6.64 -8.94
C LEU A 72 -3.48 7.24 -10.24
N SER A 73 -4.73 6.98 -10.63
CA SER A 73 -5.30 7.52 -11.87
C SER A 73 -5.37 9.04 -11.90
N ARG A 74 -5.38 9.68 -10.73
CA ARG A 74 -5.39 11.15 -10.63
C ARG A 74 -4.09 11.77 -11.11
N TRP A 75 -2.93 11.17 -10.81
CA TRP A 75 -1.62 11.74 -11.18
C TRP A 75 -0.91 11.00 -12.33
N MET A 76 -1.31 9.75 -12.63
CA MET A 76 -0.81 8.95 -13.76
C MET A 76 -1.93 8.59 -14.76
N PRO A 77 -2.70 9.55 -15.29
CA PRO A 77 -3.84 9.24 -16.15
C PRO A 77 -3.41 8.40 -17.37
N GLY A 78 -4.07 7.25 -17.55
CA GLY A 78 -3.82 6.32 -18.66
C GLY A 78 -2.52 5.50 -18.58
N ARG A 79 -1.81 5.55 -17.45
CA ARG A 79 -0.54 4.82 -17.22
C ARG A 79 -0.43 4.24 -15.79
N CYS A 80 -1.56 4.01 -15.13
CA CYS A 80 -1.53 3.33 -13.84
C CYS A 80 -0.92 1.93 -13.98
N PRO A 81 -0.13 1.47 -13.00
CA PRO A 81 0.36 0.09 -12.97
C PRO A 81 -0.79 -0.91 -13.12
N THR A 82 -0.61 -1.91 -13.98
CA THR A 82 -1.62 -2.96 -14.21
C THR A 82 -1.63 -4.01 -13.10
N GLY A 83 -0.62 -4.02 -12.25
CA GLY A 83 -0.50 -4.85 -11.07
C GLY A 83 0.55 -4.30 -10.11
N GLY A 84 0.65 -4.90 -8.93
CA GLY A 84 1.64 -4.48 -7.95
C GLY A 84 2.00 -5.55 -6.93
N LEU A 85 3.07 -5.28 -6.19
CA LEU A 85 3.52 -6.03 -5.03
C LEU A 85 3.05 -5.29 -3.76
N PHE A 86 1.99 -5.83 -3.16
CA PHE A 86 1.30 -5.21 -2.04
C PHE A 86 1.64 -5.90 -0.72
N PHE A 87 1.70 -5.12 0.35
CA PHE A 87 1.85 -5.61 1.73
C PHE A 87 1.14 -4.66 2.69
N PRO A 88 0.75 -5.11 3.89
CA PRO A 88 0.07 -4.23 4.82
C PRO A 88 0.93 -3.04 5.28
N PHE A 89 0.31 -1.97 5.76
CA PHE A 89 1.04 -0.83 6.32
C PHE A 89 1.68 -1.23 7.67
N PRO A 90 3.01 -1.12 7.83
CA PRO A 90 3.69 -1.58 9.03
C PRO A 90 3.59 -0.59 10.20
N THR A 91 2.92 -0.97 11.28
CA THR A 91 2.95 -0.23 12.56
C THR A 91 3.37 -1.15 13.71
N ARG A 92 3.88 -0.58 14.80
CA ARG A 92 4.31 -1.37 15.98
C ARG A 92 3.17 -2.16 16.62
N SER A 93 1.95 -1.63 16.54
CA SER A 93 0.75 -2.21 17.12
C SER A 93 -0.17 -2.84 16.06
N LEU A 94 0.39 -3.18 14.88
CA LEU A 94 -0.36 -3.78 13.78
C LEU A 94 -0.99 -5.09 14.23
N ARG A 95 -2.29 -5.26 13.91
CA ARG A 95 -2.98 -6.55 13.99
C ARG A 95 -2.61 -7.38 12.77
N VAL A 96 -1.45 -8.05 12.85
CA VAL A 96 -0.79 -8.73 11.72
C VAL A 96 -1.73 -9.69 10.99
N GLU A 97 -2.44 -10.55 11.71
CA GLU A 97 -3.34 -11.53 11.12
C GLU A 97 -4.51 -10.87 10.36
N ASP A 98 -5.10 -9.83 10.94
CA ASP A 98 -6.23 -9.12 10.33
C ASP A 98 -5.80 -8.30 9.11
N ALA A 99 -4.59 -7.75 9.14
CA ALA A 99 -4.00 -6.99 8.05
C ALA A 99 -3.61 -7.89 6.87
N ASN A 100 -3.01 -9.06 7.13
CA ASN A 100 -2.71 -10.07 6.11
C ASN A 100 -4.00 -10.61 5.48
N ARG A 101 -5.02 -10.93 6.28
CA ARG A 101 -6.32 -11.40 5.76
C ARG A 101 -6.97 -10.36 4.84
N PHE A 102 -6.97 -9.09 5.25
CA PHE A 102 -7.47 -8.02 4.39
C PHE A 102 -6.70 -7.97 3.06
N LEU A 103 -5.38 -8.05 3.08
CA LEU A 103 -4.57 -8.09 1.86
C LEU A 103 -4.92 -9.29 0.98
N ALA A 104 -5.00 -10.50 1.55
CA ALA A 104 -5.38 -11.70 0.82
C ALA A 104 -6.75 -11.53 0.15
N ASP A 105 -7.72 -10.94 0.86
CA ASP A 105 -9.04 -10.62 0.31
C ASP A 105 -8.96 -9.70 -0.91
N GLN A 106 -8.09 -8.69 -0.88
CA GLN A 106 -7.86 -7.79 -2.03
C GLN A 106 -7.21 -8.50 -3.22
N MET A 107 -6.35 -9.50 -2.98
CA MET A 107 -5.58 -10.18 -4.02
C MET A 107 -6.36 -11.28 -4.74
N ARG A 108 -7.39 -11.88 -4.12
CA ARG A 108 -8.16 -13.00 -4.73
C ARG A 108 -8.71 -12.71 -6.12
N GLY A 109 -9.02 -11.44 -6.43
CA GLY A 109 -9.56 -11.01 -7.72
C GLY A 109 -8.54 -10.37 -8.67
N ASP A 110 -7.27 -10.27 -8.28
CA ASP A 110 -6.24 -9.51 -9.01
C ASP A 110 -5.05 -10.39 -9.41
N PRO A 111 -5.15 -11.14 -10.52
CA PRO A 111 -4.08 -12.02 -10.98
C PRO A 111 -2.81 -11.28 -11.45
N GLY A 112 -2.91 -9.96 -11.71
CA GLY A 112 -1.79 -9.11 -12.09
C GLY A 112 -0.90 -8.72 -10.89
N SER A 113 -1.41 -8.89 -9.67
CA SER A 113 -0.77 -8.44 -8.45
C SER A 113 -0.26 -9.60 -7.60
N ARG A 114 0.58 -9.29 -6.62
CA ARG A 114 1.17 -10.23 -5.67
C ARG A 114 1.14 -9.64 -4.27
N GLY A 115 0.92 -10.49 -3.27
CA GLY A 115 0.98 -10.09 -1.87
C GLY A 115 2.28 -10.58 -1.20
N LEU A 116 2.85 -9.74 -0.32
CA LEU A 116 3.81 -10.18 0.69
C LEU A 116 3.14 -10.18 2.07
N MET A 117 3.23 -11.31 2.75
CA MET A 117 2.74 -11.47 4.11
C MET A 117 3.65 -10.71 5.09
N ILE A 118 3.08 -9.93 6.02
CA ILE A 118 3.83 -9.48 7.20
C ILE A 118 3.83 -10.58 8.24
N LEU A 119 4.97 -10.78 8.90
CA LEU A 119 5.11 -11.72 10.00
C LEU A 119 5.92 -11.14 11.15
N THR A 120 5.79 -11.77 12.31
CA THR A 120 6.58 -11.48 13.51
C THR A 120 7.48 -12.66 13.89
N PRO A 121 8.61 -12.44 14.59
CA PRO A 121 9.48 -13.52 15.04
C PRO A 121 8.83 -14.54 15.98
N ARG A 122 7.63 -14.24 16.53
CA ARG A 122 6.93 -15.06 17.51
C ARG A 122 5.90 -16.00 16.89
N GLN A 123 5.56 -15.83 15.61
CA GLN A 123 4.60 -16.69 14.93
C GLN A 123 5.18 -18.08 14.69
N ASN A 124 4.31 -19.09 14.72
CA ASN A 124 4.70 -20.47 14.45
C ASN A 124 5.03 -20.64 12.95
N PRO A 125 6.21 -21.14 12.58
CA PRO A 125 6.60 -21.28 11.18
C PRO A 125 5.66 -22.20 10.37
N VAL A 126 5.08 -23.24 10.98
CA VAL A 126 4.14 -24.15 10.30
C VAL A 126 2.84 -23.43 9.95
N ASP A 127 2.37 -22.55 10.84
CA ASP A 127 1.16 -21.77 10.58
C ASP A 127 1.41 -20.69 9.52
N VAL A 128 2.62 -20.11 9.51
CA VAL A 128 3.05 -19.14 8.49
C VAL A 128 3.15 -19.80 7.11
N GLU A 129 3.78 -20.97 7.00
CA GLU A 129 3.89 -21.71 5.74
C GLU A 129 2.50 -22.04 5.17
N ARG A 130 1.61 -22.59 6.02
CA ARG A 130 0.22 -22.86 5.63
C ARG A 130 -0.49 -21.60 5.14
N GLN A 131 -0.34 -20.47 5.84
CA GLN A 131 -1.00 -19.22 5.44
C GLN A 131 -0.51 -18.70 4.09
N ILE A 132 0.79 -18.79 3.80
CA ILE A 132 1.34 -18.39 2.49
C ILE A 132 0.68 -19.17 1.36
N GLU A 133 0.56 -20.49 1.51
CA GLU A 133 -0.02 -21.36 0.50
C GLU A 133 -1.52 -21.11 0.32
N GLU A 134 -2.26 -21.02 1.43
CA GLU A 134 -3.71 -20.82 1.43
C GLU A 134 -4.12 -19.44 0.87
N ASP A 135 -3.39 -18.38 1.25
CA ASP A 135 -3.69 -17.00 0.84
C ASP A 135 -2.97 -16.59 -0.47
N GLY A 136 -2.09 -17.44 -1.01
CA GLY A 136 -1.37 -17.20 -2.27
C GLY A 136 -0.31 -16.10 -2.20
N PHE A 137 0.30 -15.88 -1.03
CA PHE A 137 1.39 -14.92 -0.88
C PHE A 137 2.65 -15.42 -1.61
N VAL A 138 3.47 -14.48 -2.14
CA VAL A 138 4.73 -14.83 -2.83
C VAL A 138 5.97 -14.68 -1.97
N GLY A 139 5.77 -14.41 -0.68
CA GLY A 139 6.84 -14.27 0.29
C GLY A 139 6.48 -13.32 1.41
N PHE A 140 7.51 -12.73 1.99
CA PHE A 140 7.42 -11.98 3.24
C PHE A 140 7.83 -10.53 3.08
N LYS A 141 7.20 -9.65 3.85
CA LYS A 141 7.71 -8.32 4.16
C LYS A 141 8.07 -8.26 5.64
N VAL A 142 9.37 -8.36 5.92
CA VAL A 142 9.90 -8.36 7.29
C VAL A 142 10.18 -6.93 7.74
N TYR A 143 9.79 -6.60 8.97
CA TYR A 143 10.06 -5.30 9.57
C TYR A 143 10.72 -5.42 10.94
N HIS A 144 11.79 -4.64 11.15
CA HIS A 144 12.54 -4.58 12.41
C HIS A 144 11.66 -4.15 13.61
N LEU A 145 10.55 -3.45 13.37
CA LEU A 145 9.64 -2.97 14.41
C LEU A 145 8.90 -4.10 15.17
N PHE A 146 8.89 -5.32 14.63
CA PHE A 146 8.35 -6.51 15.29
C PHE A 146 9.43 -7.31 16.04
N ALA A 147 10.71 -6.93 15.94
CA ALA A 147 11.77 -7.58 16.69
C ALA A 147 11.72 -7.18 18.17
N GLU A 148 12.01 -8.13 19.05
CA GLU A 148 12.28 -7.84 20.46
C GLU A 148 13.57 -7.02 20.56
N ARG A 149 13.61 -6.09 21.52
CA ARG A 149 14.79 -5.25 21.79
C ARG A 149 15.72 -5.92 22.77
#